data_AF-A0A368G4H3-F1
#
_entry.id   AF-A0A368G4H3-F1
#
_cell.length_a   1.000
_cell.length_b   1.000
_cell.length_c   1.000
_cell.angle_alpha   90.00
_cell.angle_beta   90.00
_cell.angle_gamma   90.00
#
_symmetry.space_group_name_H-M   'P 1'
#
loop_
_entity.id
_entity.type
_entity.pdbx_description
1 polymer ?
#
loop_
_entity_poly.entity_id
_entity_poly.type
_entity_poly.pdbx_seq_one_letter_code
_entity_poly.pdbx_strand_id
1 'polypeptide(L)'
;MSLNHSVVVIGGRLYPFGQNANGQLGNGSALNQLIPRQTEELDHVVAVFAGFDQTFILRSIGAPALTAGPNCPLKVPLSLHKASVLDLLSRHEKLDLIGLLESVFSSISCINGSFLYEDERRFLSEGRVFGVDLDDAMETFSALGESSDAQKWWVVLPVRHFNRLATAMLTAVRCLVKDKVNPSECRAFLDILASLCAINKVTNKIPLENFYVHELADNYNLKMDYVNWARAQEGREASATWWSNYPFLMNAAAKGELLYVEAVMSMQTSMNGARLTLFGFDLFVEQPFFELTVRRQHIVQDTINGLLSIDRRYLQRPLRVQFMSEEAEDAGGVKKEFFMILFQKLLQSDYGMFVEDPDSHLVWFSGYDVEEVNYYKMVGILCGLAVYNCVLVAFPFPLALYKMLLDQQPVLEDLTELSPVEGRSLQELLDYQGDDFEDVFCLNFTISYAAFGSTETLDLKPGGADIAVTQSNKADYVQRYVHHRLCVGRNGEVGRQAAAFRDGFKMVLNSRIVAFFQPRELMELVIGNENYDWSELRKVGS
;
A
#
# COMPACT_ATOMS: atom_id res chain seq x y z
N MET A 1 -51.77 0.99 -29.96
CA MET A 1 -50.68 0.25 -30.64
C MET A 1 -49.69 -0.15 -29.56
N SER A 2 -49.28 -1.42 -29.52
CA SER A 2 -48.30 -1.95 -28.55
C SER A 2 -46.99 -1.14 -28.61
N LEU A 3 -46.48 -0.72 -27.45
CA LEU A 3 -45.17 -0.04 -27.28
C LEU A 3 -43.98 -1.00 -27.33
N ASN A 4 -44.22 -2.29 -27.54
CA ASN A 4 -43.21 -3.32 -27.42
C ASN A 4 -43.03 -4.09 -28.74
N HIS A 5 -41.83 -4.64 -28.91
CA HIS A 5 -41.55 -5.61 -29.95
C HIS A 5 -41.70 -7.05 -29.42
N SER A 6 -41.93 -7.98 -30.33
CA SER A 6 -42.10 -9.39 -30.02
C SER A 6 -41.38 -10.21 -31.06
N VAL A 7 -40.84 -11.34 -30.65
CA VAL A 7 -40.00 -12.18 -31.49
C VAL A 7 -40.43 -13.63 -31.33
N VAL A 8 -40.70 -14.29 -32.46
CA VAL A 8 -41.14 -15.67 -32.49
C VAL A 8 -40.11 -16.51 -33.25
N VAL A 9 -39.84 -17.72 -32.76
CA VAL A 9 -38.95 -18.67 -33.43
C VAL A 9 -39.75 -19.85 -33.94
N ILE A 10 -39.59 -20.17 -35.22
CA ILE A 10 -40.22 -21.35 -35.84
C ILE A 10 -39.15 -22.09 -36.66
N GLY A 11 -38.87 -23.33 -36.31
CA GLY A 11 -37.91 -24.18 -37.05
C GLY A 11 -36.50 -23.58 -37.13
N GLY A 12 -36.04 -22.92 -36.05
CA GLY A 12 -34.73 -22.24 -35.99
C GLY A 12 -34.67 -20.91 -36.75
N ARG A 13 -35.80 -20.38 -37.24
CA ARG A 13 -35.88 -19.10 -37.95
C ARG A 13 -36.63 -18.05 -37.14
N LEU A 14 -36.19 -16.80 -37.24
CA LEU A 14 -36.72 -15.68 -36.46
C LEU A 14 -37.84 -14.93 -37.21
N TYR A 15 -38.92 -14.59 -36.50
CA TYR A 15 -40.07 -13.83 -36.98
C TYR A 15 -40.38 -12.66 -36.02
N PRO A 16 -39.60 -11.57 -36.07
CA PRO A 16 -39.81 -10.39 -35.25
C PRO A 16 -40.96 -9.52 -35.76
N PHE A 17 -41.68 -8.82 -34.87
CA PHE A 17 -42.71 -7.83 -35.21
C PHE A 17 -42.94 -6.85 -34.05
N GLY A 18 -43.59 -5.73 -34.33
CA GLY A 18 -43.85 -4.63 -33.41
C GLY A 18 -42.98 -3.41 -33.70
N GLN A 19 -42.59 -2.71 -32.64
CA GLN A 19 -41.80 -1.49 -32.72
C GLN A 19 -40.35 -1.78 -33.13
N ASN A 20 -39.76 -0.93 -33.97
CA ASN A 20 -38.43 -1.14 -34.53
C ASN A 20 -37.59 0.16 -34.60
N ALA A 21 -37.99 1.21 -33.88
CA ALA A 21 -37.35 2.52 -33.97
C ALA A 21 -35.83 2.50 -33.68
N ASN A 22 -35.36 1.51 -32.91
CA ASN A 22 -33.96 1.33 -32.54
C ASN A 22 -33.31 0.12 -33.25
N GLY A 23 -33.97 -0.45 -34.26
CA GLY A 23 -33.49 -1.64 -34.98
C GLY A 23 -33.65 -2.95 -34.21
N GLN A 24 -34.44 -2.96 -33.12
CA GLN A 24 -34.60 -4.10 -32.23
C GLN A 24 -35.19 -5.36 -32.88
N LEU A 25 -35.80 -5.26 -34.07
CA LEU A 25 -36.28 -6.40 -34.82
C LEU A 25 -35.16 -7.11 -35.60
N GLY A 26 -33.97 -6.52 -35.75
CA GLY A 26 -32.83 -7.16 -36.41
C GLY A 26 -33.06 -7.48 -37.90
N ASN A 27 -33.97 -6.76 -38.57
CA ASN A 27 -34.31 -6.95 -39.98
C ASN A 27 -33.64 -5.92 -40.93
N GLY A 28 -32.59 -5.24 -40.45
CA GLY A 28 -31.86 -4.22 -41.23
C GLY A 28 -32.62 -2.91 -41.46
N SER A 29 -33.78 -2.72 -40.83
CA SER A 29 -34.62 -1.53 -40.95
C SER A 29 -34.91 -0.92 -39.57
N ALA A 30 -35.29 0.36 -39.53
CA ALA A 30 -35.85 1.03 -38.34
C ALA A 30 -37.38 1.19 -38.41
N LEU A 31 -38.01 0.67 -39.47
CA LEU A 31 -39.46 0.75 -39.66
C LEU A 31 -40.17 -0.29 -38.82
N ASN A 32 -41.22 0.14 -38.11
CA ASN A 32 -42.10 -0.76 -37.36
C ASN A 32 -42.71 -1.81 -38.29
N GLN A 33 -42.77 -3.05 -37.81
CA GLN A 33 -43.25 -4.18 -38.59
C GLN A 33 -44.44 -4.81 -37.87
N LEU A 34 -45.66 -4.47 -38.24
CA LEU A 34 -46.86 -4.90 -37.49
C LEU A 34 -47.24 -6.38 -37.68
N ILE A 35 -46.65 -7.05 -38.67
CA ILE A 35 -46.94 -8.45 -39.02
C ILE A 35 -45.64 -9.25 -38.87
N PRO A 36 -45.64 -10.43 -38.22
CA PRO A 36 -44.47 -11.31 -38.17
C PRO A 36 -43.96 -11.60 -39.59
N ARG A 37 -42.71 -11.20 -39.88
CA ARG A 37 -42.02 -11.56 -41.12
C ARG A 37 -40.70 -12.21 -40.77
N GLN A 38 -40.33 -13.23 -41.54
CA GLN A 38 -39.06 -13.92 -41.37
C GLN A 38 -37.90 -12.96 -41.66
N THR A 39 -36.88 -12.94 -40.82
CA THR A 39 -35.59 -12.32 -41.16
C THR A 39 -34.79 -13.27 -42.05
N GLU A 40 -34.30 -12.78 -43.19
CA GLU A 40 -33.60 -13.62 -44.17
C GLU A 40 -32.21 -14.07 -43.70
N GLU A 41 -31.57 -13.32 -42.81
CA GLU A 41 -30.18 -13.55 -42.37
C GLU A 41 -30.05 -14.37 -41.07
N LEU A 42 -31.15 -14.59 -40.33
CA LEU A 42 -31.13 -15.23 -39.00
C LEU A 42 -31.78 -16.61 -39.03
N ASP A 43 -30.95 -17.65 -39.12
CA ASP A 43 -31.33 -19.07 -39.04
C ASP A 43 -30.57 -19.82 -37.92
N HIS A 44 -30.88 -21.10 -37.71
CA HIS A 44 -30.27 -21.94 -36.66
C HIS A 44 -30.33 -21.35 -35.24
N VAL A 45 -31.40 -20.60 -34.95
CA VAL A 45 -31.64 -19.97 -33.66
C VAL A 45 -32.12 -21.00 -32.63
N VAL A 46 -31.36 -21.13 -31.55
CA VAL A 46 -31.58 -22.05 -30.42
C VAL A 46 -32.42 -21.37 -29.33
N ALA A 47 -32.16 -20.09 -29.06
CA ALA A 47 -32.93 -19.31 -28.08
C ALA A 47 -32.96 -17.82 -28.45
N VAL A 48 -33.96 -17.11 -27.95
CA VAL A 48 -34.19 -15.68 -28.21
C VAL A 48 -34.61 -14.98 -26.93
N PHE A 49 -34.07 -13.78 -26.74
CA PHE A 49 -34.42 -12.89 -25.63
C PHE A 49 -34.80 -11.52 -26.20
N ALA A 50 -36.04 -11.11 -25.99
CA ALA A 50 -36.51 -9.76 -26.34
C ALA A 50 -36.38 -8.85 -25.11
N GLY A 51 -35.53 -7.84 -25.20
CA GLY A 51 -35.40 -6.75 -24.24
C GLY A 51 -36.37 -5.61 -24.54
N PHE A 52 -36.15 -4.44 -23.93
CA PHE A 52 -37.00 -3.27 -24.17
C PHE A 52 -36.79 -2.70 -25.59
N ASP A 53 -35.54 -2.44 -25.95
CA ASP A 53 -35.10 -1.84 -27.22
C ASP A 53 -34.01 -2.68 -27.94
N GLN A 54 -33.88 -3.95 -27.58
CA GLN A 54 -32.86 -4.86 -28.11
C GLN A 54 -33.36 -6.31 -28.16
N THR A 55 -32.85 -7.10 -29.11
CA THR A 55 -33.08 -8.55 -29.19
C THR A 55 -31.74 -9.28 -29.18
N PHE A 56 -31.63 -10.32 -28.36
CA PHE A 56 -30.49 -11.23 -28.37
C PHE A 56 -30.92 -12.60 -28.88
N ILE A 57 -30.04 -13.26 -29.63
CA ILE A 57 -30.26 -14.61 -30.14
C ILE A 57 -29.05 -15.50 -29.81
N LEU A 58 -29.33 -16.75 -29.46
CA LEU A 58 -28.33 -17.82 -29.40
C LEU A 58 -28.48 -18.68 -30.65
N ARG A 59 -27.40 -18.91 -31.39
CA ARG A 59 -27.37 -19.80 -32.56
C ARG A 59 -26.56 -21.05 -32.26
N SER A 60 -26.84 -22.14 -32.97
CA SER A 60 -26.06 -23.37 -32.84
C SER A 60 -24.59 -23.14 -33.26
N ILE A 61 -23.67 -23.82 -32.59
CA ILE A 61 -22.23 -23.77 -32.88
C ILE A 61 -21.98 -24.11 -34.36
N GLY A 62 -21.17 -23.29 -35.04
CA GLY A 62 -20.80 -23.46 -36.46
C GLY A 62 -21.63 -22.65 -37.48
N ALA A 63 -22.57 -21.81 -37.04
CA ALA A 63 -23.33 -20.93 -37.92
C ALA A 63 -22.48 -19.75 -38.47
N PRO A 64 -22.72 -19.30 -39.71
CA PRO A 64 -21.98 -18.19 -40.31
C PRO A 64 -22.19 -16.86 -39.56
N ALA A 65 -21.12 -16.08 -39.41
CA ALA A 65 -21.12 -14.79 -38.72
C ALA A 65 -22.07 -13.78 -39.39
N LEU A 66 -22.72 -12.94 -38.57
CA LEU A 66 -23.66 -11.93 -39.06
C LEU A 66 -22.93 -10.72 -39.64
N THR A 67 -23.46 -10.19 -40.74
CA THR A 67 -23.06 -8.91 -41.31
C THR A 67 -23.88 -7.79 -40.69
N ALA A 68 -23.22 -6.76 -40.15
CA ALA A 68 -23.91 -5.59 -39.64
C ALA A 68 -24.54 -4.79 -40.79
N GLY A 69 -25.79 -4.35 -40.61
CA GLY A 69 -26.44 -3.43 -41.54
C GLY A 69 -25.84 -2.01 -41.45
N PRO A 70 -25.93 -1.20 -42.52
CA PRO A 70 -25.22 0.09 -42.63
C PRO A 70 -25.55 1.12 -41.54
N ASN A 71 -26.68 0.98 -40.83
CA ASN A 71 -27.12 1.90 -39.79
C ASN A 71 -27.34 1.24 -38.41
N CYS A 72 -26.88 0.00 -38.21
CA CYS A 72 -27.01 -0.71 -36.94
C CYS A 72 -25.77 -1.58 -36.67
N PRO A 73 -24.67 -1.01 -36.13
CA PRO A 73 -23.47 -1.77 -35.83
C PRO A 73 -23.77 -2.80 -34.75
N LEU A 74 -23.43 -4.07 -35.01
CA LEU A 74 -23.47 -5.12 -34.01
C LEU A 74 -22.50 -4.78 -32.89
N LYS A 75 -23.00 -4.55 -31.67
CA LYS A 75 -22.14 -4.39 -30.48
C LYS A 75 -21.76 -5.78 -29.97
N VAL A 76 -20.52 -6.17 -30.21
CA VAL A 76 -19.92 -7.39 -29.66
C VAL A 76 -19.45 -7.09 -28.23
N PRO A 77 -19.62 -8.01 -27.26
CA PRO A 77 -18.95 -7.90 -25.96
C PRO A 77 -17.45 -7.66 -26.17
N LEU A 78 -16.91 -6.64 -25.51
CA LEU A 78 -15.47 -6.39 -25.54
C LEU A 78 -14.80 -7.36 -24.58
N SER A 79 -14.11 -8.36 -25.12
CA SER A 79 -13.36 -9.36 -24.37
C SER A 79 -11.86 -9.11 -24.49
N LEU A 80 -11.13 -9.44 -23.42
CA LEU A 80 -9.68 -9.41 -23.41
C LEU A 80 -9.16 -10.81 -23.76
N HIS A 81 -8.64 -10.97 -24.99
CA HIS A 81 -8.10 -12.24 -25.46
C HIS A 81 -6.58 -12.27 -25.37
N LYS A 82 -6.01 -13.36 -24.86
CA LYS A 82 -4.56 -13.53 -24.68
C LYS A 82 -3.81 -13.40 -25.99
N ALA A 83 -4.32 -14.03 -27.05
CA ALA A 83 -3.70 -13.99 -28.37
C ALA A 83 -3.60 -12.55 -28.91
N SER A 84 -4.64 -11.74 -28.72
CA SER A 84 -4.66 -10.33 -29.13
C SER A 84 -3.68 -9.49 -28.31
N VAL A 85 -3.59 -9.73 -27.00
CA VAL A 85 -2.65 -9.00 -26.14
C VAL A 85 -1.20 -9.38 -26.43
N LEU A 86 -0.91 -10.67 -26.66
CA LEU A 86 0.43 -11.14 -27.05
C LEU A 86 0.86 -10.59 -28.41
N ASP A 87 -0.05 -10.51 -29.38
CA ASP A 87 0.21 -9.90 -30.69
C ASP A 87 0.57 -8.41 -30.55
N LEU A 88 -0.24 -7.64 -29.82
CA LEU A 88 0.02 -6.21 -29.55
C LEU A 88 1.32 -5.99 -28.78
N LEU A 89 1.61 -6.84 -27.80
CA LEU A 89 2.88 -6.86 -27.07
C LEU A 89 4.06 -7.10 -28.01
N SER A 90 3.97 -8.11 -28.87
CA SER A 90 5.03 -8.48 -29.81
C SER A 90 5.34 -7.41 -30.85
N ARG A 91 4.34 -6.58 -31.19
CA ARG A 91 4.45 -5.49 -32.17
C ARG A 91 4.84 -4.14 -31.54
N HIS A 92 4.94 -4.06 -30.22
CA HIS A 92 5.16 -2.82 -29.47
C HIS A 92 4.11 -1.72 -29.76
N GLU A 93 2.88 -2.11 -30.13
CA GLU A 93 1.77 -1.19 -30.49
C GLU A 93 1.09 -0.65 -29.22
N LYS A 94 1.79 0.27 -28.54
CA LYS A 94 1.42 0.79 -27.21
C LYS A 94 0.05 1.47 -27.17
N LEU A 95 -0.30 2.28 -28.18
CA LEU A 95 -1.54 3.05 -28.19
C LEU A 95 -2.76 2.14 -28.38
N ASP A 96 -2.64 1.11 -29.20
CA ASP A 96 -3.73 0.19 -29.49
C ASP A 96 -4.01 -0.75 -28.33
N LEU A 97 -2.97 -1.21 -27.61
CA LEU A 97 -3.19 -1.95 -26.37
C LEU A 97 -3.79 -1.07 -25.27
N ILE A 98 -3.31 0.17 -25.12
CA ILE A 98 -3.92 1.11 -24.17
C ILE A 98 -5.39 1.32 -24.55
N GLY A 99 -5.71 1.51 -25.82
CA GLY A 99 -7.08 1.63 -26.31
C GLY A 99 -7.92 0.39 -26.00
N LEU A 100 -7.37 -0.81 -26.18
CA LEU A 100 -8.03 -2.08 -25.87
C LEU A 100 -8.32 -2.21 -24.37
N LEU A 101 -7.31 -1.98 -23.52
CA LEU A 101 -7.46 -2.03 -22.06
C LEU A 101 -8.40 -0.92 -21.56
N GLU A 102 -8.30 0.29 -22.10
CA GLU A 102 -9.20 1.40 -21.77
C GLU A 102 -10.64 1.08 -22.15
N SER A 103 -10.86 0.48 -23.32
CA SER A 103 -12.18 0.09 -23.81
C SER A 103 -12.77 -1.05 -22.97
N VAL A 104 -11.99 -2.10 -22.68
CA VAL A 104 -12.42 -3.24 -21.85
C VAL A 104 -12.68 -2.82 -20.41
N PHE A 105 -11.80 -2.03 -19.78
CA PHE A 105 -11.97 -1.56 -18.40
C PHE A 105 -12.73 -0.23 -18.30
N SER A 106 -13.38 0.20 -19.39
CA SER A 106 -14.24 1.39 -19.44
C SER A 106 -15.52 1.26 -18.59
N SER A 107 -15.80 0.09 -18.05
CA SER A 107 -16.80 -0.14 -16.99
C SER A 107 -16.23 -1.03 -15.88
N ILE A 108 -16.50 -0.69 -14.61
CA ILE A 108 -16.16 -1.54 -13.46
C ILE A 108 -16.93 -2.86 -13.47
N SER A 109 -18.06 -2.87 -14.18
CA SER A 109 -18.93 -4.01 -14.43
C SER A 109 -18.32 -5.11 -15.29
N CYS A 110 -17.15 -4.87 -15.90
CA CYS A 110 -16.46 -5.85 -16.73
C CYS A 110 -15.76 -6.95 -15.92
N ILE A 111 -15.73 -6.84 -14.59
CA ILE A 111 -15.23 -7.90 -13.70
C ILE A 111 -16.34 -8.22 -12.71
N ASN A 112 -17.37 -8.96 -13.13
CA ASN A 112 -18.41 -9.41 -12.22
C ASN A 112 -18.10 -10.82 -11.71
N GLY A 113 -18.32 -11.04 -10.41
CA GLY A 113 -18.14 -12.32 -9.71
C GLY A 113 -19.11 -13.44 -10.13
N SER A 114 -19.59 -13.46 -11.38
CA SER A 114 -20.57 -14.46 -11.84
C SER A 114 -19.96 -15.87 -11.80
N PHE A 115 -18.67 -16.00 -12.01
CA PHE A 115 -17.90 -17.25 -11.97
C PHE A 115 -17.78 -17.92 -10.59
N LEU A 116 -18.12 -17.21 -9.52
CA LEU A 116 -18.09 -17.74 -8.15
C LEU A 116 -19.35 -18.57 -7.84
N TYR A 117 -20.31 -18.59 -8.76
CA TYR A 117 -21.50 -19.41 -8.67
C TYR A 117 -21.33 -20.69 -9.50
N GLU A 118 -21.48 -21.84 -8.85
CA GLU A 118 -21.51 -23.15 -9.53
C GLU A 118 -22.82 -23.36 -10.34
N ASP A 119 -23.78 -22.45 -10.22
CA ASP A 119 -25.09 -22.51 -10.87
C ASP A 119 -25.24 -21.50 -12.03
N GLU A 120 -26.45 -21.44 -12.60
CA GLU A 120 -26.76 -20.64 -13.78
C GLU A 120 -26.56 -19.12 -13.59
N ARG A 121 -26.35 -18.64 -12.36
CA ARG A 121 -26.00 -17.23 -12.08
C ARG A 121 -24.70 -16.80 -12.74
N ARG A 122 -23.79 -17.73 -13.07
CA ARG A 122 -22.56 -17.44 -13.81
C ARG A 122 -22.77 -16.83 -15.19
N PHE A 123 -23.97 -17.00 -15.74
CA PHE A 123 -24.35 -16.54 -17.07
C PHE A 123 -25.28 -15.32 -17.06
N LEU A 124 -25.64 -14.78 -15.89
CA LEU A 124 -26.52 -13.61 -15.79
C LEU A 124 -25.79 -12.34 -16.23
N SER A 125 -26.22 -11.78 -17.36
CA SER A 125 -25.86 -10.43 -17.82
C SER A 125 -27.06 -9.50 -17.64
N GLU A 126 -27.06 -8.70 -16.57
CA GLU A 126 -28.03 -7.62 -16.39
C GLU A 126 -27.47 -6.30 -16.95
N GLY A 127 -28.34 -5.31 -17.21
CA GLY A 127 -27.98 -4.01 -17.85
C GLY A 127 -26.96 -3.13 -17.12
N ARG A 128 -26.26 -3.67 -16.12
CA ARG A 128 -25.13 -3.06 -15.38
C ARG A 128 -23.93 -4.00 -15.27
N VAL A 129 -23.84 -5.05 -16.09
CA VAL A 129 -22.86 -6.14 -15.97
C VAL A 129 -22.38 -6.56 -17.36
N PHE A 130 -21.08 -6.47 -17.62
CA PHE A 130 -20.47 -6.93 -18.88
C PHE A 130 -19.60 -8.15 -18.55
N GLY A 131 -19.90 -9.31 -19.15
CA GLY A 131 -19.12 -10.52 -18.89
C GLY A 131 -17.74 -10.48 -19.55
N VAL A 132 -16.72 -10.93 -18.83
CA VAL A 132 -15.37 -11.20 -19.35
C VAL A 132 -15.13 -12.72 -19.28
N ASP A 133 -14.54 -13.29 -20.33
CA ASP A 133 -14.04 -14.67 -20.31
C ASP A 133 -12.85 -14.73 -19.36
N LEU A 134 -13.02 -15.38 -18.22
CA LEU A 134 -12.04 -15.34 -17.14
C LEU A 134 -10.89 -16.28 -17.33
N ASP A 135 -11.06 -17.40 -18.03
CA ASP A 135 -9.94 -18.26 -18.36
C ASP A 135 -9.00 -17.49 -19.30
N ASP A 136 -9.55 -16.85 -20.33
CA ASP A 136 -8.78 -16.03 -21.26
C ASP A 136 -8.25 -14.74 -20.60
N ALA A 137 -9.02 -14.10 -19.72
CA ALA A 137 -8.55 -12.93 -18.98
C ALA A 137 -7.48 -13.29 -17.95
N MET A 138 -7.59 -14.40 -17.22
CA MET A 138 -6.56 -14.87 -16.29
C MET A 138 -5.29 -15.23 -17.04
N GLU A 139 -5.40 -15.93 -18.17
CA GLU A 139 -4.25 -16.22 -19.02
C GLU A 139 -3.63 -14.94 -19.60
N THR A 140 -4.45 -13.96 -19.98
CA THR A 140 -4.00 -12.65 -20.46
C THR A 140 -3.31 -11.86 -19.36
N PHE A 141 -3.85 -11.86 -18.15
CA PHE A 141 -3.29 -11.19 -16.99
C PHE A 141 -2.00 -11.85 -16.54
N SER A 142 -1.90 -13.16 -16.66
CA SER A 142 -0.65 -13.90 -16.45
C SER A 142 0.40 -13.44 -17.47
N ALA A 143 0.04 -13.37 -18.75
CA ALA A 143 0.93 -12.86 -19.80
C ALA A 143 1.34 -11.38 -19.59
N LEU A 144 0.43 -10.53 -19.09
CA LEU A 144 0.72 -9.13 -18.77
C LEU A 144 1.62 -9.00 -17.52
N GLY A 145 1.38 -9.80 -16.49
CA GLY A 145 2.20 -9.83 -15.28
C GLY A 145 3.64 -10.27 -15.54
N GLU A 146 3.84 -11.19 -16.48
CA GLU A 146 5.16 -11.68 -16.91
C GLU A 146 5.87 -10.73 -17.89
N SER A 147 5.17 -9.75 -18.47
CA SER A 147 5.72 -8.86 -19.50
C SER A 147 6.46 -7.64 -18.91
N SER A 148 7.76 -7.54 -19.20
CA SER A 148 8.58 -6.37 -18.85
C SER A 148 8.16 -5.08 -19.58
N ASP A 149 7.54 -5.21 -20.75
CA ASP A 149 7.02 -4.06 -21.51
C ASP A 149 5.71 -3.53 -20.94
N ALA A 150 4.85 -4.42 -20.42
CA ALA A 150 3.62 -4.01 -19.72
C ALA A 150 3.91 -3.16 -18.47
N GLN A 151 4.98 -3.49 -17.74
CA GLN A 151 5.42 -2.69 -16.58
C GLN A 151 5.79 -1.25 -16.96
N LYS A 152 6.47 -1.04 -18.10
CA LYS A 152 6.80 0.30 -18.59
C LYS A 152 5.55 1.11 -18.96
N TRP A 153 4.44 0.45 -19.29
CA TRP A 153 3.21 1.12 -19.72
C TRP A 153 2.37 1.61 -18.55
N TRP A 154 2.25 0.81 -17.49
CA TRP A 154 1.52 1.21 -16.29
C TRP A 154 2.05 2.52 -15.67
N VAL A 155 3.36 2.79 -15.83
CA VAL A 155 3.99 4.05 -15.42
C VAL A 155 3.38 5.26 -16.14
N VAL A 156 2.98 5.14 -17.41
CA VAL A 156 2.50 6.28 -18.22
C VAL A 156 0.97 6.41 -18.20
N LEU A 157 0.24 5.48 -17.57
CA LEU A 157 -1.23 5.55 -17.49
C LEU A 157 -1.70 6.82 -16.77
N PRO A 158 -2.70 7.56 -17.29
CA PRO A 158 -3.34 8.64 -16.56
C PRO A 158 -3.91 8.16 -15.21
N VAL A 159 -3.88 9.02 -14.18
CA VAL A 159 -4.34 8.70 -12.81
C VAL A 159 -5.72 8.03 -12.80
N ARG A 160 -6.67 8.57 -13.57
CA ARG A 160 -8.03 8.03 -13.68
C ARG A 160 -8.06 6.57 -14.16
N HIS A 161 -7.22 6.19 -15.12
CA HIS A 161 -7.20 4.84 -15.69
C HIS A 161 -6.43 3.88 -14.79
N PHE A 162 -5.32 4.36 -14.22
CA PHE A 162 -4.58 3.63 -13.20
C PHE A 162 -5.48 3.24 -12.02
N ASN A 163 -6.23 4.22 -11.48
CA ASN A 163 -7.17 3.98 -10.38
C ASN A 163 -8.26 2.98 -10.76
N ARG A 164 -8.85 3.09 -11.96
CA ARG A 164 -9.88 2.16 -12.44
C ARG A 164 -9.36 0.74 -12.56
N LEU A 165 -8.16 0.55 -13.12
CA LEU A 165 -7.54 -0.77 -13.25
C LEU A 165 -7.26 -1.37 -11.87
N ALA A 166 -6.63 -0.61 -10.97
CA ALA A 166 -6.36 -1.07 -9.60
C ALA A 166 -7.66 -1.45 -8.88
N THR A 167 -8.69 -0.60 -8.97
CA THR A 167 -10.00 -0.84 -8.35
C THR A 167 -10.66 -2.10 -8.91
N ALA A 168 -10.60 -2.32 -10.22
CA ALA A 168 -11.18 -3.49 -10.86
C ALA A 168 -10.49 -4.79 -10.39
N MET A 169 -9.15 -4.80 -10.40
CA MET A 169 -8.36 -5.94 -9.90
C MET A 169 -8.61 -6.21 -8.40
N LEU A 170 -8.66 -5.16 -7.57
CA LEU A 170 -8.98 -5.28 -6.14
C LEU A 170 -10.39 -5.80 -5.89
N THR A 171 -11.36 -5.38 -6.71
CA THR A 171 -12.74 -5.87 -6.60
C THR A 171 -12.79 -7.37 -6.89
N ALA A 172 -12.05 -7.84 -7.91
CA ALA A 172 -11.91 -9.26 -8.20
C ALA A 172 -11.35 -10.02 -6.99
N VAL A 173 -10.22 -9.56 -6.44
CA VAL A 173 -9.57 -10.18 -5.28
C VAL A 173 -10.48 -10.17 -4.05
N ARG A 174 -11.21 -9.08 -3.78
CA ARG A 174 -12.18 -9.00 -2.67
C ARG A 174 -13.29 -10.05 -2.80
N CYS A 175 -13.82 -10.28 -4.00
CA CYS A 175 -14.80 -11.33 -4.23
C CYS A 175 -14.20 -12.71 -3.96
N LEU A 176 -13.01 -12.99 -4.52
CA LEU A 176 -12.29 -14.25 -4.34
C LEU A 176 -11.95 -14.55 -2.86
N VAL A 177 -11.60 -13.51 -2.10
CA VAL A 177 -11.34 -13.59 -0.65
C VAL A 177 -12.60 -13.96 0.13
N LYS A 178 -13.76 -13.40 -0.23
CA LYS A 178 -15.06 -13.74 0.40
C LYS A 178 -15.47 -15.18 0.15
N ASP A 179 -15.13 -15.71 -1.02
CA ASP A 179 -15.39 -17.11 -1.37
C ASP A 179 -14.28 -18.06 -0.93
N LYS A 180 -13.30 -17.54 -0.16
CA LYS A 180 -12.20 -18.31 0.44
C LYS A 180 -11.33 -19.05 -0.58
N VAL A 181 -11.18 -18.49 -1.78
CA VAL A 181 -10.31 -19.04 -2.84
C VAL A 181 -8.84 -18.96 -2.41
N ASN A 182 -8.05 -20.00 -2.71
CA ASN A 182 -6.65 -20.00 -2.31
C ASN A 182 -5.85 -18.93 -3.07
N PRO A 183 -4.86 -18.27 -2.43
CA PRO A 183 -4.03 -17.26 -3.09
C PRO A 183 -3.27 -17.78 -4.31
N SER A 184 -2.98 -19.08 -4.38
CA SER A 184 -2.37 -19.72 -5.56
C SER A 184 -3.29 -19.71 -6.79
N GLU A 185 -4.60 -19.79 -6.60
CA GLU A 185 -5.59 -19.85 -7.68
C GLU A 185 -5.88 -18.46 -8.26
N CYS A 186 -5.63 -17.40 -7.48
CA CYS A 186 -5.83 -16.01 -7.92
C CYS A 186 -4.51 -15.23 -8.15
N ARG A 187 -3.37 -15.94 -8.20
CA ARG A 187 -2.02 -15.38 -8.30
C ARG A 187 -1.85 -14.34 -9.41
N ALA A 188 -2.44 -14.55 -10.58
CA ALA A 188 -2.33 -13.60 -11.71
C ALA A 188 -2.84 -12.19 -11.34
N PHE A 189 -3.97 -12.10 -10.62
CA PHE A 189 -4.51 -10.83 -10.13
C PHE A 189 -3.60 -10.20 -9.07
N LEU A 190 -3.05 -11.03 -8.18
CA LEU A 190 -2.16 -10.59 -7.11
C LEU A 190 -0.83 -10.05 -7.66
N ASP A 191 -0.25 -10.69 -8.68
CA ASP A 191 1.00 -10.28 -9.32
C ASP A 191 0.84 -8.96 -10.11
N ILE A 192 -0.33 -8.76 -10.76
CA ILE A 192 -0.67 -7.46 -11.37
C ILE A 192 -0.82 -6.39 -10.29
N LEU A 193 -1.56 -6.66 -9.22
CA LEU A 193 -1.74 -5.71 -8.13
C LEU A 193 -0.42 -5.36 -7.45
N ALA A 194 0.48 -6.34 -7.28
CA ALA A 194 1.82 -6.12 -6.74
C ALA A 194 2.61 -5.16 -7.64
N SER A 195 2.52 -5.35 -8.95
CA SER A 195 3.20 -4.49 -9.91
C SER A 195 2.60 -3.09 -9.98
N LEU A 196 1.26 -2.96 -9.96
CA LEU A 196 0.58 -1.67 -9.87
C LEU A 196 0.98 -0.96 -8.57
N CYS A 197 0.99 -1.66 -7.44
CA CYS A 197 1.42 -1.10 -6.16
C CYS A 197 2.88 -0.61 -6.22
N ALA A 198 3.79 -1.39 -6.80
CA ALA A 198 5.19 -0.99 -6.98
C ALA A 198 5.32 0.30 -7.82
N ILE A 199 4.54 0.42 -8.90
CA ILE A 199 4.50 1.64 -9.73
C ILE A 199 3.89 2.80 -8.98
N ASN A 200 2.83 2.55 -8.21
CA ASN A 200 2.18 3.59 -7.41
C ASN A 200 3.11 4.14 -6.32
N LYS A 201 3.98 3.31 -5.73
CA LYS A 201 5.01 3.77 -4.78
C LYS A 201 5.98 4.79 -5.37
N VAL A 202 6.24 4.74 -6.67
CA VAL A 202 7.13 5.68 -7.38
C VAL A 202 6.37 6.88 -7.93
N THR A 203 5.15 6.66 -8.42
CA THR A 203 4.38 7.67 -9.17
C THR A 203 3.33 8.40 -8.33
N ASN A 204 3.04 7.91 -7.12
CA ASN A 204 2.07 8.45 -6.17
C ASN A 204 0.71 8.81 -6.81
N LYS A 205 0.19 7.94 -7.68
CA LYS A 205 -1.03 8.21 -8.47
C LYS A 205 -2.29 8.13 -7.61
N ILE A 206 -2.34 7.18 -6.68
CA ILE A 206 -3.46 6.98 -5.75
C ILE A 206 -2.91 6.71 -4.33
N PRO A 207 -3.68 6.97 -3.26
CA PRO A 207 -3.31 6.57 -1.91
C PRO A 207 -3.03 5.05 -1.83
N LEU A 208 -1.93 4.66 -1.16
CA LEU A 208 -1.56 3.23 -1.02
C LEU A 208 -2.58 2.42 -0.22
N GLU A 209 -3.31 3.07 0.69
CA GLU A 209 -4.43 2.49 1.44
C GLU A 209 -5.56 1.96 0.54
N ASN A 210 -5.69 2.50 -0.68
CA ASN A 210 -6.67 2.00 -1.64
C ASN A 210 -6.40 0.55 -2.05
N PHE A 211 -5.19 0.03 -1.85
CA PHE A 211 -4.85 -1.37 -2.12
C PHE A 211 -5.25 -2.33 -1.00
N TYR A 212 -5.72 -1.85 0.16
CA TYR A 212 -6.09 -2.73 1.26
C TYR A 212 -7.33 -3.58 0.94
N VAL A 213 -7.27 -4.84 1.37
CA VAL A 213 -8.37 -5.80 1.34
C VAL A 213 -8.77 -6.06 2.80
N HIS A 214 -9.73 -5.29 3.29
CA HIS A 214 -10.15 -5.35 4.69
C HIS A 214 -10.75 -6.72 5.06
N GLU A 215 -11.41 -7.38 4.11
CA GLU A 215 -12.02 -8.69 4.30
C GLU A 215 -10.98 -9.82 4.47
N LEU A 216 -9.69 -9.55 4.26
CA LEU A 216 -8.66 -10.57 4.30
C LEU A 216 -8.48 -11.17 5.70
N ALA A 217 -8.44 -10.31 6.73
CA ALA A 217 -8.29 -10.74 8.12
C ALA A 217 -9.55 -11.45 8.65
N ASP A 218 -10.73 -11.12 8.12
CA ASP A 218 -12.00 -11.74 8.49
C ASP A 218 -12.17 -13.14 7.90
N ASN A 219 -11.59 -13.39 6.72
CA ASN A 219 -11.75 -14.65 5.98
C ASN A 219 -10.58 -15.63 6.17
N TYR A 220 -9.39 -15.14 6.53
CA TYR A 220 -8.18 -15.96 6.66
C TYR A 220 -7.47 -15.75 7.99
N ASN A 221 -6.88 -16.82 8.52
CA ASN A 221 -5.97 -16.73 9.64
C ASN A 221 -4.59 -16.25 9.17
N LEU A 222 -4.42 -14.93 9.07
CA LEU A 222 -3.18 -14.30 8.61
C LEU A 222 -1.97 -14.64 9.46
N LYS A 223 -2.17 -14.92 10.77
CA LYS A 223 -1.09 -15.35 11.67
C LYS A 223 -0.54 -16.70 11.22
N MET A 224 -1.41 -17.66 10.91
CA MET A 224 -1.01 -18.99 10.43
C MET A 224 -0.48 -18.96 9.01
N ASP A 225 -1.08 -18.16 8.12
CA ASP A 225 -0.56 -17.91 6.76
C ASP A 225 0.90 -17.41 6.84
N TYR A 226 1.17 -16.45 7.71
CA TYR A 226 2.50 -15.91 7.93
C TYR A 226 3.50 -16.94 8.46
N VAL A 227 3.12 -17.73 9.48
CA VAL A 227 3.98 -18.80 10.03
C VAL A 227 4.39 -19.78 8.93
N ASN A 228 3.44 -20.19 8.08
CA ASN A 228 3.71 -21.10 6.98
C ASN A 228 4.58 -20.46 5.91
N TRP A 229 4.29 -19.21 5.53
CA TRP A 229 5.12 -18.43 4.60
C TRP A 229 6.56 -18.30 5.09
N ALA A 230 6.76 -17.92 6.36
CA ALA A 230 8.09 -17.73 6.95
C ALA A 230 8.89 -19.05 6.97
N ARG A 231 8.25 -20.17 7.30
CA ARG A 231 8.88 -21.51 7.24
C ARG A 231 9.21 -21.92 5.80
N ALA A 232 8.34 -21.60 4.85
CA ALA A 232 8.53 -21.89 3.42
C ALA A 232 9.63 -21.02 2.77
N GLN A 233 10.03 -19.90 3.39
CA GLN A 233 11.22 -19.14 2.97
C GLN A 233 12.52 -19.83 3.43
N GLU A 234 12.48 -20.63 4.50
CA GLU A 234 13.64 -21.30 5.10
C GLU A 234 13.84 -22.72 4.53
N GLY A 235 12.76 -23.48 4.34
CA GLY A 235 12.75 -24.70 3.55
C GLY A 235 12.61 -24.36 2.07
N ARG A 236 13.34 -24.98 1.15
CA ARG A 236 13.34 -24.65 -0.30
C ARG A 236 12.02 -24.99 -1.04
N GLU A 237 10.86 -24.83 -0.42
CA GLU A 237 9.52 -25.01 -0.99
C GLU A 237 8.97 -23.68 -1.54
N ALA A 238 9.70 -23.09 -2.49
CA ALA A 238 9.44 -21.76 -3.03
C ALA A 238 8.20 -21.64 -3.95
N SER A 239 7.40 -22.71 -4.12
CA SER A 239 6.26 -22.70 -5.06
C SER A 239 4.91 -22.35 -4.42
N ALA A 240 4.78 -22.43 -3.09
CA ALA A 240 3.54 -22.12 -2.41
C ALA A 240 3.29 -20.59 -2.37
N THR A 241 2.10 -20.18 -2.78
CA THR A 241 1.65 -18.78 -2.73
C THR A 241 0.86 -18.57 -1.44
N TRP A 242 1.21 -17.54 -0.68
CA TRP A 242 0.60 -17.17 0.60
C TRP A 242 0.13 -15.70 0.54
N TRP A 243 -0.80 -15.31 1.40
CA TRP A 243 -1.21 -13.90 1.47
C TRP A 243 -0.06 -12.99 1.93
N SER A 244 0.82 -13.53 2.75
CA SER A 244 2.06 -12.88 3.21
C SER A 244 3.06 -12.57 2.08
N ASN A 245 2.89 -13.12 0.87
CA ASN A 245 3.63 -12.68 -0.32
C ASN A 245 3.18 -11.30 -0.83
N TYR A 246 1.96 -10.86 -0.47
CA TYR A 246 1.32 -9.64 -0.94
C TYR A 246 0.96 -8.70 0.22
N PRO A 247 1.95 -8.27 1.03
CA PRO A 247 1.69 -7.51 2.27
C PRO A 247 1.05 -6.14 2.03
N PHE A 248 1.10 -5.60 0.80
CA PHE A 248 0.45 -4.34 0.45
C PHE A 248 -1.09 -4.43 0.46
N LEU A 249 -1.66 -5.65 0.47
CA LEU A 249 -3.10 -5.87 0.64
C LEU A 249 -3.53 -5.78 2.12
N MET A 250 -2.58 -5.82 3.05
CA MET A 250 -2.82 -5.79 4.49
C MET A 250 -2.74 -4.35 5.01
N ASN A 251 -3.62 -3.99 5.95
CA ASN A 251 -3.56 -2.72 6.66
C ASN A 251 -2.54 -2.75 7.81
N ALA A 252 -2.33 -1.60 8.47
CA ALA A 252 -1.42 -1.46 9.61
C ALA A 252 -1.72 -2.45 10.75
N ALA A 253 -3.00 -2.63 11.09
CA ALA A 253 -3.42 -3.53 12.17
C ALA A 253 -3.04 -4.99 11.89
N ALA A 254 -3.35 -5.50 10.70
CA ALA A 254 -2.98 -6.86 10.30
C ALA A 254 -1.46 -7.06 10.31
N LYS A 255 -0.69 -6.09 9.82
CA LYS A 255 0.79 -6.14 9.84
C LYS A 255 1.34 -6.08 11.26
N GLY A 256 0.73 -5.31 12.16
CA GLY A 256 1.07 -5.27 13.59
C GLY A 256 0.90 -6.64 14.26
N GLU A 257 -0.19 -7.35 13.95
CA GLU A 257 -0.38 -8.73 14.41
C GLU A 257 0.69 -9.69 13.86
N LEU A 258 1.08 -9.55 12.59
CA LEU A 258 2.16 -10.37 12.02
C LEU A 258 3.52 -10.07 12.68
N LEU A 259 3.78 -8.81 13.02
CA LEU A 259 4.97 -8.42 13.75
C LEU A 259 5.03 -9.09 15.13
N TYR A 260 3.91 -9.15 15.84
CA TYR A 260 3.77 -9.89 17.10
C TYR A 260 3.98 -11.41 16.92
N VAL A 261 3.50 -12.00 15.82
CA VAL A 261 3.73 -13.43 15.53
C VAL A 261 5.21 -13.71 15.25
N GLU A 262 5.89 -12.92 14.42
CA GLU A 262 7.33 -13.06 14.16
C GLU A 262 8.14 -12.92 15.45
N ALA A 263 7.75 -11.96 16.29
CA ALA A 263 8.30 -11.74 17.62
C ALA A 263 8.27 -13.02 18.49
N VAL A 264 7.12 -13.69 18.55
CA VAL A 264 6.97 -14.98 19.25
C VAL A 264 7.79 -16.09 18.58
N MET A 265 7.82 -16.16 17.25
CA MET A 265 8.61 -17.16 16.50
C MET A 265 10.11 -17.02 16.72
N SER A 266 10.60 -15.78 16.72
CA SER A 266 12.01 -15.45 16.96
C SER A 266 12.42 -15.81 18.39
N MET A 267 11.55 -15.53 19.37
CA MET A 267 11.74 -15.91 20.75
C MET A 267 11.82 -17.44 20.91
N GLN A 268 10.87 -18.19 20.34
CA GLN A 268 10.85 -19.65 20.40
C GLN A 268 12.12 -20.28 19.81
N THR A 269 12.56 -19.77 18.65
CA THR A 269 13.79 -20.24 17.99
C THR A 269 15.04 -19.94 18.84
N SER A 270 15.10 -18.77 19.47
CA SER A 270 16.18 -18.38 20.37
C SER A 270 16.16 -19.16 21.70
N MET A 271 14.99 -19.60 22.14
CA MET A 271 14.77 -20.43 23.33
C MET A 271 14.96 -21.93 23.07
N ASN A 272 15.40 -22.37 21.89
CA ASN A 272 15.76 -23.78 21.63
C ASN A 272 16.89 -24.33 22.54
N GLY A 273 17.48 -23.52 23.43
CA GLY A 273 18.33 -23.97 24.55
C GLY A 273 17.60 -24.23 25.88
N ALA A 274 16.32 -23.88 26.01
CA ALA A 274 15.50 -24.01 27.22
C ALA A 274 14.26 -24.90 27.02
N ARG A 275 14.15 -25.61 25.88
CA ARG A 275 13.15 -26.67 25.69
C ARG A 275 13.71 -27.97 26.26
N LEU A 276 13.30 -28.35 27.46
CA LEU A 276 13.66 -29.63 28.05
C LEU A 276 12.65 -30.68 27.60
N THR A 277 13.03 -31.51 26.63
CA THR A 277 12.23 -32.68 26.26
C THR A 277 12.44 -33.77 27.32
N LEU A 278 11.52 -33.90 28.27
CA LEU A 278 11.57 -34.94 29.30
C LEU A 278 10.38 -35.90 29.12
N PHE A 279 10.67 -37.19 28.94
CA PHE A 279 9.66 -38.25 28.76
C PHE A 279 8.60 -37.96 27.68
N GLY A 280 8.97 -37.30 26.58
CA GLY A 280 8.07 -37.05 25.45
C GLY A 280 7.05 -35.94 25.68
N PHE A 281 7.16 -35.17 26.77
CA PHE A 281 6.40 -33.95 26.99
C PHE A 281 7.29 -32.72 26.78
N ASP A 282 6.75 -31.73 26.07
CA ASP A 282 7.34 -30.39 26.00
C ASP A 282 7.05 -29.65 27.32
N LEU A 283 8.07 -29.51 28.17
CA LEU A 283 8.02 -28.62 29.32
C LEU A 283 8.46 -27.21 28.87
N PHE A 284 7.53 -26.26 28.89
CA PHE A 284 7.84 -24.85 28.68
C PHE A 284 8.44 -24.26 29.96
N VAL A 285 9.72 -23.88 29.93
CA VAL A 285 10.33 -23.04 30.97
C VAL A 285 9.65 -21.66 30.91
N GLU A 286 9.34 -21.08 32.08
CA GLU A 286 8.77 -19.72 32.22
C GLU A 286 9.41 -18.76 31.23
N GLN A 287 8.58 -17.94 30.59
CA GLN A 287 9.02 -16.90 29.64
C GLN A 287 9.95 -15.94 30.39
N PRO A 288 11.27 -15.94 30.13
CA PRO A 288 12.14 -15.00 30.83
C PRO A 288 11.87 -13.62 30.23
N PHE A 289 11.25 -12.73 31.01
CA PHE A 289 11.02 -11.34 30.63
C PHE A 289 12.36 -10.61 30.41
N PHE A 290 12.34 -9.54 29.63
CA PHE A 290 13.38 -8.52 29.73
C PHE A 290 13.02 -7.63 30.92
N GLU A 291 13.68 -7.86 32.06
CA GLU A 291 13.46 -7.06 33.27
C GLU A 291 14.35 -5.82 33.26
N LEU A 292 13.72 -4.65 33.39
CA LEU A 292 14.40 -3.37 33.52
C LEU A 292 14.00 -2.71 34.84
N THR A 293 14.95 -2.67 35.77
CA THR A 293 14.75 -2.06 37.09
C THR A 293 15.33 -0.64 37.11
N VAL A 294 14.50 0.36 37.39
CA VAL A 294 14.88 1.78 37.31
C VAL A 294 14.44 2.57 38.54
N ARG A 295 15.16 3.64 38.88
CA ARG A 295 14.76 4.61 39.91
C ARG A 295 14.04 5.77 39.22
N ARG A 296 12.86 6.17 39.70
CA ARG A 296 12.07 7.29 39.12
C ARG A 296 12.89 8.56 38.90
N GLN A 297 13.73 8.92 39.87
CA GLN A 297 14.57 10.12 39.82
C GLN A 297 15.70 10.02 38.78
N HIS A 298 16.22 8.80 38.53
CA HIS A 298 17.35 8.55 37.64
C HIS A 298 16.95 7.73 36.41
N ILE A 299 15.67 7.80 36.01
CA ILE A 299 15.07 6.91 34.99
C ILE A 299 15.86 6.88 33.68
N VAL A 300 16.35 8.03 33.20
CA VAL A 300 17.14 8.12 31.96
C VAL A 300 18.48 7.40 32.10
N GLN A 301 19.22 7.69 33.19
CA GLN A 301 20.54 7.10 33.43
C GLN A 301 20.47 5.59 33.69
N ASP A 302 19.47 5.14 34.45
CA ASP A 302 19.29 3.72 34.73
C ASP A 302 18.89 2.97 33.45
N THR A 303 18.05 3.59 32.61
CA THR A 303 17.61 3.00 31.34
C THR A 303 18.75 2.90 30.33
N ILE A 304 19.56 3.95 30.14
CA ILE A 304 20.68 3.89 29.19
C ILE A 304 21.70 2.82 29.59
N ASN A 305 22.00 2.72 30.89
CA ASN A 305 22.90 1.69 31.42
C ASN A 305 22.32 0.29 31.22
N GLY A 306 21.02 0.10 31.46
CA GLY A 306 20.35 -1.18 31.26
C GLY A 306 20.28 -1.61 29.79
N LEU A 307 19.95 -0.69 28.88
CA LEU A 307 19.75 -1.00 27.47
C LEU A 307 21.05 -1.17 26.67
N LEU A 308 22.12 -0.45 27.03
CA LEU A 308 23.39 -0.55 26.30
C LEU A 308 24.28 -1.69 26.80
N SER A 309 24.05 -2.20 28.01
CA SER A 309 24.78 -3.35 28.56
C SER A 309 24.17 -4.70 28.21
N ILE A 310 22.92 -4.73 27.72
CA ILE A 310 22.21 -5.99 27.47
C ILE A 310 22.56 -6.61 26.12
N ASP A 311 22.59 -7.95 26.09
CA ASP A 311 22.67 -8.70 24.83
C ASP A 311 21.37 -8.52 24.03
N ARG A 312 21.53 -8.19 22.74
CA ARG A 312 20.46 -7.94 21.79
C ARG A 312 19.36 -9.01 21.81
N ARG A 313 19.69 -10.28 22.05
CA ARG A 313 18.74 -11.39 22.08
C ARG A 313 17.67 -11.26 23.17
N TYR A 314 17.93 -10.46 24.21
CA TYR A 314 16.97 -10.21 25.28
C TYR A 314 16.03 -9.06 24.97
N LEU A 315 16.40 -8.12 24.10
CA LEU A 315 15.55 -6.98 23.72
C LEU A 315 14.28 -7.40 22.97
N GLN A 316 14.25 -8.61 22.42
CA GLN A 316 13.10 -9.20 21.75
C GLN A 316 12.22 -10.01 22.70
N ARG A 317 12.41 -9.91 24.01
CA ARG A 317 11.54 -10.54 25.01
C ARG A 317 10.50 -9.52 25.50
N PRO A 318 9.33 -9.97 25.99
CA PRO A 318 8.38 -9.07 26.63
C PRO A 318 9.06 -8.24 27.72
N LEU A 319 8.91 -6.92 27.65
CA LEU A 319 9.50 -6.00 28.63
C LEU A 319 8.68 -6.10 29.92
N ARG A 320 9.39 -6.15 31.05
CA ARG A 320 8.84 -5.97 32.39
C ARG A 320 9.62 -4.86 33.06
N VAL A 321 8.93 -3.80 33.48
CA VAL A 321 9.57 -2.67 34.15
C VAL A 321 9.30 -2.75 35.64
N GLN A 322 10.32 -2.50 36.44
CA GLN A 322 10.19 -2.39 37.89
C GLN A 322 10.76 -1.05 38.38
N PHE A 323 9.94 -0.25 39.05
CA PHE A 323 10.45 0.90 39.80
C PHE A 323 11.03 0.42 41.13
N MET A 324 12.26 0.82 41.45
CA MET A 324 12.90 0.42 42.70
C MET A 324 12.06 0.84 43.91
N SER A 325 11.88 -0.10 44.86
CA SER A 325 11.13 0.10 46.11
C SER A 325 9.61 0.29 45.95
N GLU A 326 9.03 -0.09 44.80
CA GLU A 326 7.59 -0.12 44.56
C GLU A 326 7.10 -1.56 44.35
N GLU A 327 6.13 -1.99 45.16
CA GLU A 327 5.40 -3.25 44.93
C GLU A 327 4.28 -3.00 43.91
N ALA A 328 4.63 -3.03 42.63
CA ALA A 328 3.66 -2.99 41.55
C ALA A 328 3.76 -4.27 40.72
N GLU A 329 2.63 -4.98 40.57
CA GLU A 329 2.51 -6.08 39.63
C GLU A 329 2.30 -5.51 38.22
N ASP A 330 3.23 -5.78 37.30
CA ASP A 330 3.20 -5.23 35.94
C ASP A 330 2.14 -5.95 35.08
N ALA A 331 0.88 -5.54 35.22
CA ALA A 331 -0.21 -5.89 34.31
C ALA A 331 -0.30 -4.94 33.10
N GLY A 332 0.77 -4.21 32.76
CA GLY A 332 0.85 -3.28 31.62
C GLY A 332 0.83 -1.80 31.97
N GLY A 333 0.30 -1.42 33.14
CA GLY A 333 0.25 -0.03 33.60
C GLY A 333 1.64 0.58 33.87
N VAL A 334 2.54 -0.22 34.48
CA VAL A 334 3.89 0.22 34.83
C VAL A 334 4.73 0.52 33.58
N LYS A 335 4.62 -0.32 32.54
CA LYS A 335 5.27 -0.07 31.24
C LYS A 335 4.83 1.25 30.61
N LYS A 336 3.51 1.49 30.58
CA LYS A 336 2.96 2.73 29.99
C LYS A 336 3.46 3.96 30.74
N GLU A 337 3.45 3.91 32.07
CA GLU A 337 3.99 4.98 32.91
C GLU A 337 5.48 5.20 32.65
N PHE A 338 6.27 4.12 32.60
CA PHE A 338 7.70 4.17 32.33
C PHE A 338 8.02 4.87 31.01
N PHE A 339 7.41 4.44 29.91
CA PHE A 339 7.62 5.05 28.60
C PHE A 339 7.18 6.52 28.60
N MET A 340 6.03 6.84 29.18
CA MET A 340 5.53 8.20 29.25
C MET A 340 6.50 9.15 29.97
N ILE A 341 6.96 8.79 31.18
CA ILE A 341 7.90 9.63 31.95
C ILE A 341 9.23 9.77 31.22
N LEU A 342 9.72 8.68 30.62
CA LEU A 342 11.02 8.66 29.97
C LEU A 342 11.03 9.53 28.71
N PHE A 343 10.04 9.38 27.82
CA PHE A 343 9.93 10.21 26.62
C PHE A 343 9.68 11.69 26.96
N GLN A 344 8.86 11.99 27.97
CA GLN A 344 8.68 13.37 28.44
C GLN A 344 10.00 14.01 28.89
N LYS A 345 10.85 13.28 29.63
CA LYS A 345 12.16 13.79 30.04
C LYS A 345 13.09 13.97 28.85
N LEU A 346 13.17 13.01 27.94
CA LEU A 346 14.07 13.05 26.78
C LEU A 346 13.75 14.17 25.78
N LEU A 347 12.51 14.66 25.76
CA LEU A 347 12.09 15.81 24.97
C LEU A 347 12.40 17.17 25.63
N GLN A 348 12.85 17.20 26.88
CA GLN A 348 13.19 18.46 27.54
C GLN A 348 14.48 19.07 26.96
N SER A 349 14.50 20.39 26.87
CA SER A 349 15.65 21.17 26.37
C SER A 349 16.96 20.90 27.12
N ASP A 350 16.86 20.51 28.40
CA ASP A 350 18.02 20.20 29.26
C ASP A 350 18.87 19.05 28.71
N TYR A 351 18.27 18.12 27.97
CA TYR A 351 19.00 17.03 27.30
C TYR A 351 19.56 17.43 25.93
N GLY A 352 19.05 18.49 25.31
CA GLY A 352 19.54 19.02 24.03
C GLY A 352 19.49 18.04 22.84
N MET A 353 18.73 16.94 22.97
CA MET A 353 18.72 15.87 21.98
C MET A 353 17.93 16.23 20.74
N PHE A 354 16.77 16.86 20.95
CA PHE A 354 15.81 17.22 19.92
C PHE A 354 15.45 18.69 20.03
N VAL A 355 15.10 19.29 18.89
CA VAL A 355 14.67 20.68 18.77
C VAL A 355 13.25 20.66 18.22
N GLU A 356 12.35 21.36 18.90
CA GLU A 356 10.96 21.56 18.47
C GLU A 356 10.90 22.69 17.43
N ASP A 357 10.17 22.46 16.33
CA ASP A 357 9.79 23.50 15.40
C ASP A 357 8.58 24.28 15.97
N PRO A 358 8.65 25.62 16.05
CA PRO A 358 7.63 26.42 16.73
C PRO A 358 6.28 26.47 16.01
N ASP A 359 6.24 26.18 14.71
CA ASP A 359 5.00 26.25 13.91
C ASP A 359 4.28 24.91 13.86
N SER A 360 5.03 23.80 13.76
CA SER A 360 4.44 22.45 13.68
C SER A 360 4.34 21.74 15.03
N HIS A 361 5.10 22.18 16.04
CA HIS A 361 5.31 21.47 17.32
C HIS A 361 5.91 20.07 17.16
N LEU A 362 6.45 19.75 15.99
CA LEU A 362 7.19 18.51 15.75
C LEU A 362 8.63 18.69 16.18
N VAL A 363 9.25 17.58 16.60
CA VAL A 363 10.64 17.57 17.04
C VAL A 363 11.54 16.98 15.97
N TRP A 364 12.76 17.49 15.86
CA TRP A 364 13.80 16.94 15.02
C TRP A 364 15.13 16.79 15.76
N PHE A 365 16.04 16.00 15.21
CA PHE A 365 17.41 15.87 15.70
C PHE A 365 18.07 17.25 15.85
N SER A 366 18.74 17.49 16.98
CA SER A 366 19.24 18.82 17.30
C SER A 366 20.31 19.34 16.35
N GLY A 367 21.06 18.46 15.68
CA GLY A 367 22.14 18.84 14.76
C GLY A 367 23.31 19.56 15.43
N TYR A 368 23.35 19.60 16.76
CA TYR A 368 24.52 20.02 17.52
C TYR A 368 25.46 18.83 17.75
N ASP A 369 26.76 19.09 17.76
CA ASP A 369 27.72 18.06 18.16
C ASP A 369 27.53 17.77 19.65
N VAL A 370 27.03 16.57 19.95
CA VAL A 370 26.85 16.06 21.29
C VAL A 370 27.74 14.83 21.46
N GLU A 371 28.54 14.83 22.53
CA GLU A 371 29.48 13.74 22.81
C GLU A 371 28.76 12.40 23.03
N GLU A 372 27.51 12.44 23.53
CA GLU A 372 26.77 11.26 23.98
C GLU A 372 25.77 10.72 22.94
N VAL A 373 26.26 10.33 21.75
CA VAL A 373 25.45 9.73 20.66
C VAL A 373 24.62 8.51 21.11
N ASN A 374 25.08 7.84 22.15
CA ASN A 374 24.42 6.69 22.77
C ASN A 374 22.99 6.98 23.26
N TYR A 375 22.65 8.23 23.58
CA TYR A 375 21.28 8.57 23.94
C TYR A 375 20.34 8.41 22.76
N TYR A 376 20.70 8.85 21.56
CA TYR A 376 19.87 8.65 20.36
C TYR A 376 19.65 7.16 20.08
N LYS A 377 20.71 6.36 20.24
CA LYS A 377 20.62 4.91 20.14
C LYS A 377 19.67 4.32 21.19
N MET A 378 19.73 4.79 22.43
CA MET A 378 18.78 4.40 23.48
C MET A 378 17.34 4.74 23.08
N VAL A 379 17.06 5.95 22.56
CA VAL A 379 15.70 6.32 22.12
C VAL A 379 15.22 5.44 20.97
N GLY A 380 16.11 5.09 20.04
CA GLY A 380 15.84 4.11 18.99
C GLY A 380 15.39 2.76 19.57
N ILE A 381 16.15 2.21 20.53
CA ILE A 381 15.81 0.96 21.22
C ILE A 381 14.44 1.08 21.89
N LEU A 382 14.18 2.18 22.58
CA LEU A 382 12.92 2.44 23.28
C LEU A 382 11.72 2.49 22.32
N CYS A 383 11.85 3.13 21.16
CA CYS A 383 10.81 3.14 20.13
C CYS A 383 10.54 1.72 19.62
N GLY A 384 11.58 0.91 19.42
CA GLY A 384 11.42 -0.49 19.03
C GLY A 384 10.73 -1.33 20.10
N LEU A 385 11.08 -1.13 21.37
CA LEU A 385 10.44 -1.81 22.50
C LEU A 385 8.97 -1.38 22.66
N ALA A 386 8.67 -0.11 22.44
CA ALA A 386 7.31 0.41 22.50
C ALA A 386 6.40 -0.30 21.47
N VAL A 387 6.84 -0.41 20.21
CA VAL A 387 6.13 -1.16 19.16
C VAL A 387 5.96 -2.64 19.54
N TYR A 388 7.02 -3.30 20.00
CA TYR A 388 6.97 -4.72 20.37
C TYR A 388 6.02 -5.00 21.54
N ASN A 389 5.93 -4.08 22.50
CA ASN A 389 5.08 -4.21 23.68
C ASN A 389 3.69 -3.58 23.50
N CYS A 390 3.33 -3.17 22.28
CA CYS A 390 2.07 -2.48 21.96
C CYS A 390 1.80 -1.26 22.86
N VAL A 391 2.85 -0.51 23.20
CA VAL A 391 2.75 0.73 23.97
C VAL A 391 2.92 1.92 23.02
N LEU A 392 1.90 2.77 22.96
CA LEU A 392 1.99 4.03 22.22
C LEU A 392 2.82 5.04 23.00
N VAL A 393 3.68 5.77 22.30
CA VAL A 393 4.54 6.81 22.88
C VAL A 393 4.20 8.16 22.25
N ALA A 394 4.00 9.17 23.10
CA ALA A 394 3.79 10.54 22.65
C ALA A 394 5.14 11.12 22.22
N PHE A 395 5.50 10.89 20.96
CA PHE A 395 6.80 11.24 20.42
C PHE A 395 6.63 11.92 19.05
N PRO A 396 6.62 13.27 19.00
CA PRO A 396 6.09 14.04 17.87
C PRO A 396 7.11 14.19 16.73
N PHE A 397 7.62 13.08 16.21
CA PHE A 397 8.47 13.10 15.01
C PHE A 397 7.62 13.13 13.73
N PRO A 398 8.08 13.83 12.66
CA PRO A 398 7.41 13.84 11.37
C PRO A 398 7.54 12.50 10.65
N LEU A 399 6.74 12.31 9.59
CA LEU A 399 6.78 11.13 8.71
C LEU A 399 8.18 10.87 8.14
N ALA A 400 9.00 11.91 7.99
CA ALA A 400 10.39 11.86 7.55
C ALA A 400 11.22 10.81 8.33
N LEU A 401 11.05 10.74 9.66
CA LEU A 401 11.80 9.77 10.48
C LEU A 401 11.46 8.33 10.09
N TYR A 402 10.18 8.04 9.91
CA TYR A 402 9.70 6.70 9.59
C TYR A 402 10.08 6.28 8.17
N LYS A 403 10.17 7.24 7.24
CA LYS A 403 10.82 7.02 5.93
C LYS A 403 12.27 6.61 6.10
N MET A 404 13.05 7.35 6.90
CA MET A 404 14.47 7.03 7.15
C MET A 404 14.66 5.66 7.83
N LEU A 405 13.77 5.25 8.74
CA LEU A 405 13.80 3.93 9.39
C LEU A 405 13.55 2.78 8.40
N LEU A 406 12.73 3.03 7.37
CA LEU A 406 12.43 2.11 6.27
C LEU A 406 13.38 2.29 5.07
N ASP A 407 14.49 3.01 5.26
CA ASP A 407 15.51 3.30 4.25
C ASP A 407 14.94 3.99 2.99
N GLN A 408 13.88 4.80 3.16
CA GLN A 408 13.30 5.68 2.15
C GLN A 408 13.83 7.11 2.28
N GLN A 409 13.97 7.81 1.15
CA GLN A 409 14.41 9.20 1.13
C GLN A 409 13.23 10.15 1.43
N PRO A 410 13.38 11.11 2.36
CA PRO A 410 12.44 12.20 2.54
C PRO A 410 12.33 13.11 1.32
N VAL A 411 11.18 13.75 1.16
CA VAL A 411 10.80 14.67 0.09
C VAL A 411 10.35 16.02 0.67
N LEU A 412 10.04 17.00 -0.19
CA LEU A 412 9.68 18.36 0.23
C LEU A 412 8.44 18.38 1.13
N GLU A 413 7.47 17.49 0.88
CA GLU A 413 6.28 17.35 1.72
C GLU A 413 6.64 16.97 3.16
N ASP A 414 7.69 16.16 3.36
CA ASP A 414 8.15 15.77 4.70
C ASP A 414 8.82 16.94 5.43
N LEU A 415 9.56 17.79 4.70
CA LEU A 415 10.09 19.03 5.28
C LEU A 415 8.96 20.01 5.58
N THR A 416 7.92 20.06 4.75
CA THR A 416 6.75 20.92 4.97
C THR A 416 5.96 20.50 6.20
N GLU A 417 5.88 19.20 6.50
CA GLU A 417 5.32 18.68 7.75
C GLU A 417 6.15 19.16 8.96
N LEU A 418 7.48 19.01 8.90
CA LEU A 418 8.37 19.40 10.00
C LEU A 418 8.45 20.92 10.20
N SER A 419 8.70 21.67 9.14
CA SER A 419 8.88 23.12 9.14
C SER A 419 8.05 23.75 8.02
N PRO A 420 6.77 24.10 8.29
CA PRO A 420 5.83 24.58 7.29
C PRO A 420 6.28 25.84 6.55
N VAL A 421 7.03 26.73 7.23
CA VAL A 421 7.56 27.95 6.62
C VAL A 421 8.64 27.61 5.59
N GLU A 422 9.64 26.81 5.97
CA GLU A 422 10.70 26.37 5.06
C GLU A 422 10.09 25.65 3.84
N GLY A 423 9.15 24.73 4.09
CA GLY A 423 8.46 23.97 3.04
C GLY A 423 7.71 24.85 2.04
N ARG A 424 6.92 25.83 2.53
CA ARG A 424 6.20 26.77 1.66
C ARG A 424 7.14 27.61 0.81
N SER A 425 8.22 28.15 1.38
CA SER A 425 9.17 28.97 0.61
C SER A 425 9.86 28.18 -0.50
N LEU A 426 10.22 26.92 -0.26
CA LEU A 426 10.80 26.05 -1.29
C LEU A 426 9.78 25.65 -2.36
N GLN A 427 8.51 25.45 -1.98
CA GLN A 427 7.43 25.18 -2.93
C GLN A 427 7.15 26.39 -3.82
N GLU A 428 7.11 27.60 -3.26
CA GLU A 428 6.98 28.85 -4.02
C GLU A 428 8.11 29.03 -5.03
N LEU A 429 9.34 28.67 -4.65
CA LEU A 429 10.50 28.66 -5.55
C LEU A 429 10.31 27.66 -6.71
N LEU A 430 9.80 26.46 -6.45
CA LEU A 430 9.49 25.48 -7.51
C LEU A 430 8.38 25.98 -8.44
N ASP A 431 7.37 26.61 -7.90
CA ASP A 431 6.19 27.05 -8.65
C ASP A 431 6.44 28.33 -9.47
N TYR A 432 7.47 29.11 -9.14
CA TYR A 432 7.80 30.36 -9.83
C TYR A 432 8.15 30.16 -11.32
N GLN A 433 7.40 30.80 -12.22
CA GLN A 433 7.60 30.70 -13.69
C GLN A 433 8.11 31.99 -14.34
N GLY A 434 8.44 33.02 -13.58
CA GLY A 434 8.98 34.27 -14.14
C GLY A 434 10.38 34.08 -14.73
N ASP A 435 10.69 34.83 -15.78
CA ASP A 435 12.00 34.82 -16.46
C ASP A 435 13.10 35.56 -15.65
N ASP A 436 12.71 36.28 -14.59
CA ASP A 436 13.53 37.07 -13.67
C ASP A 436 13.90 36.31 -12.37
N PHE A 437 13.83 34.97 -12.39
CA PHE A 437 14.07 34.12 -11.21
C PHE A 437 15.36 34.47 -10.45
N GLU A 438 16.47 34.64 -11.17
CA GLU A 438 17.79 34.88 -10.58
C GLU A 438 17.84 36.23 -9.84
N ASP A 439 17.18 37.26 -10.38
CA ASP A 439 17.10 38.59 -9.79
C ASP A 439 16.15 38.62 -8.58
N VAL A 440 15.08 37.83 -8.61
CA VAL A 440 14.07 37.77 -7.54
C VAL A 440 14.59 37.00 -6.33
N PHE A 441 15.20 35.84 -6.53
CA PHE A 441 15.60 34.95 -5.44
C PHE A 441 17.07 35.14 -5.01
N CYS A 442 17.98 35.45 -5.95
CA CYS A 442 19.41 35.65 -5.66
C CYS A 442 20.04 34.54 -4.80
N LEU A 443 19.68 33.27 -5.07
CA LEU A 443 20.17 32.11 -4.32
C LEU A 443 21.37 31.46 -5.01
N ASN A 444 22.23 30.84 -4.20
CA ASN A 444 23.26 29.91 -4.62
C ASN A 444 23.02 28.54 -3.95
N PHE A 445 23.81 27.52 -4.28
CA PHE A 445 23.69 26.18 -3.70
C PHE A 445 24.29 26.11 -2.29
N THR A 446 23.76 26.91 -1.36
CA THR A 446 24.16 26.94 0.05
C THR A 446 22.96 26.87 1.01
N ILE A 447 23.25 26.53 2.27
CA ILE A 447 22.30 26.53 3.39
C ILE A 447 22.97 27.17 4.61
N SER A 448 22.21 27.95 5.38
CA SER A 448 22.73 28.70 6.53
C SER A 448 22.14 28.23 7.85
N TYR A 449 22.99 28.07 8.87
CA TYR A 449 22.62 27.70 10.23
C TYR A 449 22.95 28.83 11.21
N ALA A 450 22.00 29.19 12.06
CA ALA A 450 22.27 30.06 13.19
C ALA A 450 22.88 29.23 14.33
N ALA A 451 24.17 29.43 14.62
CA ALA A 451 24.88 28.73 15.68
C ALA A 451 25.69 29.71 16.53
N PHE A 452 25.45 29.69 17.85
CA PHE A 452 26.21 30.45 18.85
C PHE A 452 26.35 31.96 18.54
N GLY A 453 25.28 32.58 17.99
CA GLY A 453 25.28 34.01 17.64
C GLY A 453 25.99 34.36 16.32
N SER A 454 26.40 33.35 15.55
CA SER A 454 26.97 33.48 14.21
C SER A 454 26.15 32.70 13.17
N THR A 455 26.21 33.12 11.91
CA THR A 455 25.61 32.38 10.80
C THR A 455 26.71 31.61 10.09
N GLU A 456 26.60 30.29 10.09
CA GLU A 456 27.49 29.40 9.35
C GLU A 456 26.80 28.97 8.05
N THR A 457 27.46 29.17 6.91
CA THR A 457 26.93 28.81 5.60
C THR A 457 27.70 27.62 5.03
N LEU A 458 26.98 26.59 4.61
CA LEU A 458 27.51 25.36 4.06
C LEU A 458 27.07 25.17 2.61
N ASP A 459 27.97 24.61 1.81
CA ASP A 459 27.72 24.24 0.42
C ASP A 459 26.81 22.99 0.33
N LEU A 460 25.72 23.07 -0.42
CA LEU A 460 24.82 21.93 -0.71
C LEU A 460 25.41 20.96 -1.76
N LYS A 461 26.41 21.42 -2.50
CA LYS A 461 27.20 20.63 -3.46
C LYS A 461 28.58 21.29 -3.64
N PRO A 462 29.61 20.58 -4.13
CA PRO A 462 30.96 21.15 -4.25
C PRO A 462 30.98 22.48 -5.02
N GLY A 463 31.51 23.53 -4.39
CA GLY A 463 31.54 24.88 -4.97
C GLY A 463 30.18 25.57 -4.99
N GLY A 464 29.28 25.18 -4.09
CA GLY A 464 27.87 25.59 -4.09
C GLY A 464 27.67 27.09 -3.97
N ALA A 465 28.54 27.77 -3.22
CA ALA A 465 28.55 29.23 -3.09
C ALA A 465 28.69 29.98 -4.43
N ASP A 466 29.39 29.40 -5.41
CA ASP A 466 29.66 30.01 -6.72
C ASP A 466 28.64 29.59 -7.80
N ILE A 467 27.67 28.75 -7.46
CA ILE A 467 26.67 28.22 -8.41
C ILE A 467 25.34 28.88 -8.11
N ALA A 468 24.89 29.77 -8.99
CA ALA A 468 23.57 30.39 -8.90
C ALA A 468 22.44 29.36 -9.11
N VAL A 469 21.35 29.54 -8.37
CA VAL A 469 20.10 28.81 -8.59
C VAL A 469 19.34 29.50 -9.73
N THR A 470 18.91 28.72 -10.71
CA THR A 470 18.27 29.17 -11.95
C THR A 470 17.00 28.36 -12.19
N GLN A 471 16.18 28.80 -13.16
CA GLN A 471 14.96 28.06 -13.52
C GLN A 471 15.21 26.60 -13.92
N SER A 472 16.36 26.29 -14.53
CA SER A 472 16.69 24.93 -14.99
C SER A 472 17.22 24.03 -13.87
N ASN A 473 17.74 24.60 -12.77
CA ASN A 473 18.38 23.83 -11.70
C ASN A 473 17.67 23.94 -10.34
N LYS A 474 16.61 24.73 -10.22
CA LYS A 474 15.85 24.93 -8.97
C LYS A 474 15.35 23.64 -8.33
N ALA A 475 14.96 22.64 -9.13
CA ALA A 475 14.54 21.34 -8.61
C ALA A 475 15.69 20.58 -7.92
N ASP A 476 16.92 20.66 -8.46
CA ASP A 476 18.13 20.11 -7.84
C ASP A 476 18.49 20.87 -6.55
N TYR A 477 18.33 22.19 -6.53
CA TYR A 477 18.52 22.99 -5.31
C TYR A 477 17.58 22.54 -4.20
N VAL A 478 16.27 22.47 -4.46
CA VAL A 478 15.27 22.06 -3.46
C VAL A 478 15.51 20.63 -2.98
N GLN A 479 15.78 19.70 -3.88
CA GLN A 479 16.08 18.31 -3.51
C GLN A 479 17.30 18.23 -2.57
N ARG A 480 18.38 18.96 -2.86
CA ARG A 480 19.58 19.01 -2.02
C ARG A 480 19.33 19.72 -0.70
N TYR A 481 18.58 20.82 -0.70
CA TYR A 481 18.22 21.53 0.51
C TYR A 481 17.45 20.62 1.46
N VAL A 482 16.40 19.95 0.97
CA VAL A 482 15.58 19.01 1.76
C VAL A 482 16.42 17.86 2.30
N HIS A 483 17.24 17.23 1.45
CA HIS A 483 18.14 16.16 1.88
C HIS A 483 19.14 16.64 2.92
N HIS A 484 19.74 17.81 2.74
CA HIS A 484 20.69 18.37 3.71
C HIS A 484 19.98 18.68 5.04
N ARG A 485 18.82 19.34 5.00
CA ARG A 485 18.06 19.75 6.19
C ARG A 485 17.58 18.57 7.04
N LEU A 486 17.11 17.49 6.41
CA LEU A 486 16.55 16.33 7.09
C LEU A 486 17.57 15.22 7.34
N CYS A 487 18.48 14.94 6.41
CA CYS A 487 19.34 13.74 6.49
C CYS A 487 20.79 14.02 6.87
N VAL A 488 21.31 15.23 6.64
CA VAL A 488 22.72 15.56 6.85
C VAL A 488 22.88 16.44 8.08
N GLY A 489 22.20 17.59 8.09
CA GLY A 489 22.33 18.63 9.10
C GLY A 489 23.69 19.33 9.05
N ARG A 490 23.91 20.23 10.01
CA ARG A 490 25.17 20.94 10.15
C ARG A 490 26.32 19.97 10.36
N ASN A 491 27.34 20.00 9.51
CA ASN A 491 28.52 19.12 9.55
C ASN A 491 28.20 17.61 9.60
N GLY A 492 27.02 17.18 9.13
CA GLY A 492 26.62 15.77 9.16
C GLY A 492 26.03 15.28 10.49
N GLU A 493 25.80 16.18 11.47
CA GLU A 493 25.37 15.79 12.81
C GLU A 493 23.95 15.19 12.84
N VAL A 494 23.00 15.71 12.08
CA VAL A 494 21.65 15.10 11.99
C VAL A 494 21.78 13.68 11.43
N GLY A 495 22.62 13.47 10.43
CA GLY A 495 22.90 12.14 9.88
C GLY A 495 23.50 11.19 10.92
N ARG A 496 24.46 11.65 11.72
CA ARG A 496 25.09 10.87 12.80
C ARG A 496 24.08 10.49 13.89
N GLN A 497 23.28 11.45 14.34
CA GLN A 497 22.26 11.28 15.38
C GLN A 497 21.13 10.34 14.91
N ALA A 498 20.63 10.55 13.69
CA ALA A 498 19.60 9.72 13.08
C ALA A 498 20.10 8.29 12.81
N ALA A 499 21.36 8.12 12.40
CA ALA A 499 21.96 6.79 12.24
C ALA A 499 22.01 6.03 13.56
N ALA A 500 22.45 6.67 14.65
CA ALA A 500 22.47 6.05 15.97
C ALA A 500 21.06 5.66 16.45
N PHE A 501 20.07 6.54 16.24
CA PHE A 501 18.67 6.22 16.49
C PHE A 501 18.20 5.01 15.69
N ARG A 502 18.44 5.00 14.37
CA ARG A 502 18.07 3.89 13.48
C ARG A 502 18.74 2.58 13.90
N ASP A 503 20.01 2.62 14.29
CA ASP A 503 20.73 1.45 14.78
C ASP A 503 20.09 0.89 16.04
N GLY A 504 19.73 1.76 16.99
CA GLY A 504 18.98 1.37 18.19
C GLY A 504 17.62 0.75 17.87
N PHE A 505 16.87 1.37 16.96
CA PHE A 505 15.56 0.87 16.52
C PHE A 505 15.66 -0.52 15.89
N LYS A 506 16.61 -0.71 14.96
CA LYS A 506 16.89 -1.98 14.28
C LYS A 506 17.49 -3.03 15.23
N MET A 507 17.97 -2.69 16.42
CA MET A 507 18.38 -3.70 17.41
C MET A 507 17.18 -4.52 17.90
N VAL A 508 16.02 -3.88 18.05
CA VAL A 508 14.76 -4.52 18.51
C VAL A 508 13.94 -5.00 17.30
N LEU A 509 13.64 -4.10 16.38
CA LEU A 509 12.81 -4.35 15.20
C LEU A 509 13.66 -4.81 14.00
N ASN A 510 14.28 -5.98 14.15
CA ASN A 510 14.96 -6.67 13.05
C ASN A 510 14.11 -7.83 12.51
N SER A 511 12.92 -7.51 12.04
CA SER A 511 11.94 -8.47 11.54
C SER A 511 11.76 -8.31 10.03
N ARG A 512 11.51 -9.43 9.34
CA ARG A 512 11.10 -9.45 7.92
C ARG A 512 9.81 -8.63 7.70
N ILE A 513 8.97 -8.51 8.73
CA ILE A 513 7.71 -7.75 8.71
C ILE A 513 7.94 -6.24 8.66
N VAL A 514 9.09 -5.72 9.10
CA VAL A 514 9.34 -4.26 9.05
C VAL A 514 9.24 -3.75 7.61
N ALA A 515 9.68 -4.54 6.63
CA ALA A 515 9.59 -4.21 5.21
C ALA A 515 8.15 -4.22 4.66
N PHE A 516 7.16 -4.74 5.40
CA PHE A 516 5.76 -4.74 4.99
C PHE A 516 5.09 -3.39 5.23
N PHE A 517 5.61 -2.61 6.19
CA PHE A 517 5.03 -1.33 6.57
C PHE A 517 5.35 -0.22 5.56
N GLN A 518 4.37 0.66 5.37
CA GLN A 518 4.57 2.01 4.87
C GLN A 518 5.01 2.92 6.02
N PRO A 519 5.70 4.04 5.74
CA PRO A 519 6.12 4.99 6.76
C PRO A 519 4.98 5.41 7.70
N ARG A 520 3.79 5.68 7.15
CA ARG A 520 2.61 6.07 7.92
C ARG A 520 2.09 4.95 8.82
N GLU A 521 2.09 3.71 8.34
CA GLU A 521 1.68 2.56 9.15
C GLU A 521 2.67 2.31 10.31
N LEU A 522 3.98 2.50 10.06
CA LEU A 522 5.00 2.37 11.10
C LEU A 522 4.88 3.51 12.13
N MET A 523 4.56 4.72 11.69
CA MET A 523 4.26 5.86 12.56
C MET A 523 3.06 5.54 13.46
N GLU A 524 1.96 5.06 12.89
CA GLU A 524 0.75 4.69 13.63
C GLU A 524 1.02 3.61 14.70
N LEU A 525 1.95 2.67 14.47
CA LEU A 525 2.36 1.70 15.49
C LEU A 525 3.14 2.31 16.66
N VAL A 526 3.87 3.40 16.44
CA VAL A 526 4.69 4.04 17.47
C VAL A 526 3.87 5.05 18.28
N ILE A 527 3.17 5.95 17.59
CA ILE A 527 2.49 7.10 18.22
C ILE A 527 0.97 6.92 18.32
N GLY A 528 0.41 5.96 17.60
CA GLY A 528 -1.04 5.76 17.49
C GLY A 528 -1.63 6.43 16.25
N ASN A 529 -2.94 6.23 16.07
CA ASN A 529 -3.73 6.90 15.04
C ASN A 529 -4.89 7.66 15.70
N GLU A 530 -5.12 8.90 15.30
CA GLU A 530 -6.24 9.73 15.79
C GLU A 530 -7.55 9.46 15.03
N ASN A 531 -7.52 8.65 13.98
CA ASN A 531 -8.71 8.21 13.25
C ASN A 531 -9.47 7.14 14.04
N TYR A 532 -10.21 7.57 15.06
CA TYR A 532 -11.03 6.69 15.88
C TYR A 532 -12.26 6.18 15.12
N ASP A 533 -12.42 4.86 15.08
CA ASP A 533 -13.71 4.26 14.75
C ASP A 533 -14.66 4.38 15.95
N TRP A 534 -15.48 5.43 15.92
CA TRP A 534 -16.48 5.71 16.95
C TRP A 534 -17.50 4.58 17.13
N SER A 535 -17.68 3.68 16.16
CA SER A 535 -18.61 2.57 16.26
C SER A 535 -18.08 1.44 17.16
N GLU A 536 -16.77 1.15 17.11
CA GLU A 536 -16.10 0.19 18.00
C GLU A 536 -16.01 0.73 19.43
N LEU A 537 -15.69 2.02 19.58
CA LEU A 537 -15.60 2.68 20.89
C LEU A 537 -16.93 2.63 21.67
N ARG A 538 -18.07 2.64 20.96
CA ARG A 538 -19.41 2.47 21.57
C ARG A 538 -19.71 1.05 22.03
N LYS A 539 -19.11 0.01 21.43
CA LYS A 539 -19.33 -1.39 21.83
C LYS A 539 -18.62 -1.75 23.13
N VAL A 540 -17.48 -1.12 23.41
CA VAL A 540 -16.68 -1.36 24.62
C VAL A 540 -17.19 -0.54 25.82
N GLY A 541 -17.95 0.54 25.56
CA GLY A 541 -18.56 1.40 26.59
C GLY A 541 -19.92 0.95 27.11
N SER A 542 -20.44 -0.20 26.64
CA SER A 542 -21.68 -0.84 27.09
C SER A 542 -21.38 -2.17 27.75
#